data_AF-A0A6A8LUA1-F1
#
_entry.id   AF-A0A6A8LUA1-F1
#
_cell.length_a   1.000
_cell.length_b   1.000
_cell.length_c   1.000
_cell.angle_alpha   90.00
_cell.angle_beta   90.00
_cell.angle_gamma   90.00
#
_symmetry.space_group_name_H-M   'P 1'
#
loop_
_entity.id
_entity.type
_entity.pdbx_description
1 polymer ?
#
loop_
_entity_poly.entity_id
_entity_poly.type
_entity_poly.pdbx_seq_one_letter_code
_entity_poly.pdbx_strand_id
1 'polypeptide(L)' 'PRMLKGDFAPGFYVKHFIKDMGIALEEAELMGEEMPGLALAKSLYDKLSAQGEENSGTQSIYKLWVK' A
#
# COMPACT_ATOMS: atom_id res chain seq x y z
N PRO A 1 10.76 -11.63 -12.49
CA PRO A 1 9.74 -10.95 -11.63
C PRO A 1 9.60 -9.48 -12.03
N ARG A 2 8.40 -8.86 -11.92
CA ARG A 2 8.13 -7.49 -12.43
C ARG A 2 8.99 -6.40 -11.77
N MET A 3 9.14 -6.43 -10.44
CA MET A 3 9.98 -5.49 -9.69
C MET A 3 11.45 -5.48 -10.15
N LEU A 4 12.06 -6.65 -10.36
CA LEU A 4 13.45 -6.77 -10.82
C LEU A 4 13.67 -6.22 -12.24
N LYS A 5 12.60 -6.08 -13.02
CA LYS A 5 12.62 -5.50 -14.37
C LYS A 5 12.30 -4.00 -14.36
N GLY A 6 12.11 -3.38 -13.19
CA GLY A 6 11.63 -1.99 -13.08
C GLY A 6 10.19 -1.79 -13.54
N ASP A 7 9.41 -2.87 -13.66
CA ASP A 7 8.01 -2.80 -14.11
C ASP A 7 7.09 -2.57 -12.91
N PHE A 8 6.66 -1.32 -12.78
CA PHE A 8 5.70 -0.85 -11.79
C PHE A 8 4.30 -0.61 -12.37
N ALA A 9 4.03 -1.08 -13.59
CA ALA A 9 2.69 -0.97 -14.14
C ALA A 9 1.69 -1.75 -13.24
N PRO A 10 0.51 -1.18 -12.98
CA PRO A 10 -0.42 -1.73 -12.02
C PRO A 10 -1.07 -3.03 -12.54
N GLY A 11 -0.91 -4.11 -11.79
CA GLY A 11 -1.93 -5.18 -11.77
C GLY A 11 -3.05 -4.83 -10.78
N PHE A 12 -2.68 -4.13 -9.70
CA PHE A 12 -3.57 -3.53 -8.73
C PHE A 12 -2.98 -2.20 -8.25
N TYR A 13 -3.78 -1.13 -8.19
CA TYR A 13 -3.30 0.22 -7.91
C TYR A 13 -3.02 0.46 -6.42
N VAL A 14 -1.96 1.21 -6.11
CA VAL A 14 -1.66 1.67 -4.74
C VAL A 14 -2.84 2.40 -4.11
N LYS A 15 -3.46 3.36 -4.82
CA LYS A 15 -4.62 4.11 -4.29
C LYS A 15 -5.81 3.22 -3.92
N HIS A 16 -6.06 2.16 -4.69
CA HIS A 16 -7.14 1.21 -4.38
C HIS A 16 -6.78 0.36 -3.18
N PHE A 17 -5.51 -0.04 -3.07
CA PHE A 17 -5.04 -0.80 -1.92
C PHE A 17 -5.12 0.01 -0.62
N ILE A 18 -4.75 1.29 -0.64
CA ILE A 18 -4.92 2.21 0.50
C ILE A 18 -6.38 2.29 0.95
N LYS A 19 -7.29 2.46 -0.01
CA LYS A 19 -8.74 2.51 0.26
C LYS A 19 -9.23 1.20 0.89
N ASP A 20 -8.84 0.04 0.36
CA ASP A 20 -9.25 -1.25 0.92
C ASP A 20 -8.66 -1.50 2.32
N MET A 21 -7.42 -1.09 2.57
CA MET A 21 -6.82 -1.13 3.91
C MET A 21 -7.52 -0.19 4.90
N GLY A 22 -8.00 0.97 4.43
CA GLY A 22 -8.83 1.88 5.25
C GLY A 22 -10.09 1.19 5.73
N ILE A 23 -10.84 0.57 4.81
CA ILE A 23 -12.06 -0.18 5.14
C ILE A 23 -11.75 -1.32 6.12
N ALA A 24 -10.68 -2.09 5.86
CA ALA A 24 -10.32 -3.20 6.76
C ALA A 24 -9.90 -2.74 8.17
N LEU A 25 -9.30 -1.56 8.32
CA LEU A 25 -9.02 -0.98 9.64
C LEU A 25 -10.28 -0.47 10.34
N GLU A 26 -11.20 0.16 9.61
CA GLU A 26 -12.49 0.60 10.14
C GLU A 26 -13.30 -0.59 10.66
N GLU A 27 -13.35 -1.69 9.91
CA GLU A 27 -14.02 -2.93 10.35
C GLU A 27 -13.34 -3.54 11.59
N ALA A 28 -12.00 -3.55 11.65
CA ALA A 28 -11.28 -4.04 12.82
C ALA A 28 -11.57 -3.21 14.08
N GLU A 29 -11.66 -1.89 13.94
CA GLU A 29 -12.04 -0.97 15.02
C GLU A 29 -13.46 -1.26 15.53
N LEU A 30 -14.42 -1.52 14.64
CA LEU A 30 -15.78 -1.91 15.00
C LEU A 30 -15.84 -3.26 15.74
N MET A 31 -14.90 -4.16 15.45
CA MET A 31 -14.76 -5.46 16.11
C MET A 31 -13.99 -5.38 17.45
N GLY A 32 -13.42 -4.22 17.78
CA GLY A 32 -12.54 -4.06 18.96
C GLY A 32 -11.20 -4.78 18.83
N GLU A 33 -10.75 -5.03 17.60
CA GLU A 33 -9.51 -5.74 17.29
C GLU A 33 -8.43 -4.78 16.78
N GLU A 34 -7.19 -4.94 17.24
CA GLU A 34 -6.06 -4.17 16.74
C GLU A 34 -5.36 -4.88 15.59
N MET A 35 -5.11 -4.16 14.49
CA MET A 35 -4.41 -4.68 13.32
C MET A 35 -3.10 -3.92 13.06
N PRO A 36 -2.09 -4.02 13.96
CA PRO A 36 -0.86 -3.22 13.87
C PRO A 36 -0.07 -3.46 12.57
N GLY A 37 -0.09 -4.69 12.05
CA GLY A 37 0.53 -5.01 10.76
C GLY A 37 -0.16 -4.33 9.57
N LEU A 38 -1.49 -4.25 9.59
CA LEU A 38 -2.28 -3.56 8.57
C LEU A 38 -2.10 -2.04 8.66
N ALA A 39 -2.09 -1.50 9.87
CA ALA A 39 -1.84 -0.09 10.11
C ALA A 39 -0.46 0.32 9.61
N LEU A 40 0.57 -0.49 9.88
CA LEU A 40 1.91 -0.28 9.34
C LEU A 40 1.91 -0.34 7.81
N ALA A 41 1.30 -1.36 7.22
CA ALA A 41 1.20 -1.48 5.77
C ALA A 41 0.54 -0.25 5.15
N LYS A 42 -0.62 0.19 5.67
CA LYS A 42 -1.31 1.40 5.21
C LYS A 42 -0.39 2.62 5.28
N SER A 43 0.33 2.83 6.38
CA SER A 43 1.25 3.97 6.52
C SER A 43 2.38 3.97 5.48
N LEU A 44 2.88 2.80 5.10
CA LEU A 44 3.91 2.65 4.07
C LEU A 44 3.34 2.97 2.69
N TYR A 45 2.13 2.49 2.38
CA TYR A 45 1.48 2.81 1.12
C TYR A 45 1.02 4.28 1.04
N ASP A 46 0.60 4.89 2.14
CA ASP A 46 0.34 6.33 2.21
C ASP A 46 1.61 7.13 1.90
N LYS A 47 2.75 6.75 2.48
CA LYS A 47 4.05 7.35 2.18
C LYS A 47 4.44 7.18 0.71
N LEU A 48 4.21 6.00 0.13
CA LEU A 48 4.47 5.70 -1.27
C LEU A 48 3.57 6.55 -2.19
N SER A 49 2.28 6.66 -1.86
CA SER A 49 1.32 7.52 -2.57
C SER A 49 1.76 8.99 -2.55
N ALA A 50 2.23 9.49 -1.39
CA ALA A 50 2.78 10.83 -1.25
C ALA A 50 4.05 11.09 -2.10
N GLN A 51 4.74 10.04 -2.55
CA GLN A 51 5.85 10.14 -3.52
C GLN A 51 5.38 10.13 -4.99
N GLY A 52 4.07 10.19 -5.25
CA GLY A 52 3.48 10.21 -6.59
C GLY A 52 3.20 8.83 -7.20
N GLU A 53 3.31 7.76 -6.41
CA GLU A 53 3.20 6.37 -6.87
C GLU A 53 1.78 5.80 -6.71
N GLU A 54 0.77 6.64 -6.46
CA GLU A 54 -0.62 6.23 -6.24
C GLU A 54 -1.22 5.43 -7.41
N ASN A 55 -0.73 5.71 -8.64
CA ASN A 55 -1.15 5.07 -9.89
C ASN A 55 -0.24 3.91 -10.31
N SER A 56 0.78 3.59 -9.51
CA SER A 56 1.64 2.42 -9.72
C SER A 56 1.03 1.15 -9.14
N GLY A 57 1.59 0.01 -9.53
CA GLY A 57 1.24 -1.28 -8.93
C GLY A 57 1.69 -1.38 -7.48
N THR A 58 1.01 -2.18 -6.66
CA THR A 58 1.36 -2.37 -5.23
C THR A 58 2.82 -2.80 -5.01
N GLN A 59 3.42 -3.50 -5.96
CA GLN A 59 4.84 -3.87 -5.92
C GLN A 59 5.81 -2.67 -5.95
N SER A 60 5.32 -1.47 -6.27
CA SER A 60 6.11 -0.23 -6.22
C SER A 60 6.51 0.18 -4.81
N ILE A 61 5.95 -0.43 -3.76
CA ILE A 61 6.36 -0.20 -2.37
C ILE A 61 7.86 -0.41 -2.16
N TYR A 62 8.51 -1.26 -2.95
CA TYR A 62 9.97 -1.44 -2.96
C TYR A 62 10.74 -0.12 -3.12
N LYS A 63 10.19 0.88 -3.83
CA LYS A 63 10.80 2.21 -4.03
C LYS A 63 11.08 2.95 -2.72
N LEU A 64 10.42 2.62 -1.61
CA LEU A 64 10.70 3.21 -0.30
C LEU A 64 12.11 2.87 0.25
N TRP A 65 12.77 1.84 -0.30
CA TRP A 65 14.10 1.39 0.13
C TRP A 65 15.19 1.57 -0.93
N VAL A 66 14.82 1.92 -2.16
CA VAL A 66 15.78 2.22 -3.22
C VAL A 66 16.13 3.71 -3.14
N LYS A 67 17.41 4.01 -2.94
CA LYS A 67 17.96 5.36 -3.06
C LYS A 67 18.46 5.61 -4.47
#